data_AF-A0A8S3H7N2-F1
#
_entry.id   AF-A0A8S3H7N2-F1
#
_cell.length_a   1.000
_cell.length_b   1.000
_cell.length_c   1.000
_cell.angle_alpha   90.00
_cell.angle_beta   90.00
_cell.angle_gamma   90.00
#
_symmetry.space_group_name_H-M   'P 1'
#
loop_
_entity.id
_entity.type
_entity.pdbx_description
1 polymer ?
#
loop_
_entity_poly.entity_id
_entity_poly.type
_entity_poly.pdbx_seq_one_letter_code
_entity_poly.pdbx_strand_id
1 'polypeptide(L)'
;HPTKLIKFLVGVRHQNEYFPIGGPWSKSLDGANPESDPQVLRRTAVRCVQAQTGMDLSKCIQWCRYLEVRYHRPEEIHKGRLIESRVENIIVFLPDIAAACMPSSLEWEETISKYKQACDEEIAEELNEDNISDHEIETRSASHHSTIDIEKLRVIDLKAELKARGQHVTGLKSDLKKRLTKIIQQEKVRIAI
;
A
#
# COMPACT_ATOMS: atom_id res chain seq x y z
N HIS A 1 -0.48 -24.24 -25.52
CA HIS A 1 -0.85 -22.95 -26.13
C HIS A 1 0.04 -21.85 -25.55
N PRO A 2 0.62 -20.95 -26.36
CA PRO A 2 1.57 -19.92 -25.92
C PRO A 2 1.07 -19.03 -24.78
N THR A 3 -0.23 -18.81 -24.68
CA THR A 3 -0.88 -18.07 -23.57
C THR A 3 -0.72 -18.71 -22.19
N LYS A 4 -0.28 -19.97 -22.08
CA LYS A 4 0.10 -20.59 -20.79
C LYS A 4 1.57 -20.34 -20.42
N LEU A 5 2.38 -19.89 -21.36
CA LEU A 5 3.84 -19.74 -21.21
C LEU A 5 4.24 -18.31 -20.85
N ILE A 6 3.44 -17.32 -21.26
CA ILE A 6 3.74 -15.90 -21.04
C ILE A 6 2.59 -15.27 -20.25
N LYS A 7 2.93 -14.66 -19.11
CA LYS A 7 2.00 -13.90 -18.28
C LYS A 7 2.51 -12.46 -18.20
N PHE A 8 1.60 -11.50 -18.29
CA PHE A 8 1.91 -10.08 -18.19
C PHE A 8 1.36 -9.52 -16.89
N LEU A 9 2.17 -8.72 -16.21
CA LEU A 9 1.68 -7.81 -15.18
C LEU A 9 1.12 -6.56 -15.88
N VAL A 10 -0.17 -6.30 -15.70
CA VAL A 10 -0.87 -5.19 -16.32
C VAL A 10 -1.69 -4.44 -15.27
N GLY A 11 -1.85 -3.15 -15.47
CA GLY A 11 -2.83 -2.37 -14.73
C GLY A 11 -4.24 -2.63 -15.26
N VAL A 12 -5.24 -2.49 -14.40
CA VAL A 12 -6.66 -2.65 -14.76
C VAL A 12 -7.39 -1.35 -14.45
N ARG A 13 -8.02 -0.74 -15.45
CA ARG A 13 -9.01 0.33 -15.29
C ARG A 13 -10.43 -0.25 -15.36
N HIS A 14 -11.44 0.55 -15.03
CA HIS A 14 -12.84 0.15 -15.09
C HIS A 14 -13.17 -0.58 -16.40
N GLN A 15 -14.00 -1.62 -16.34
CA GLN A 15 -14.45 -2.43 -17.49
C GLN A 15 -13.35 -3.27 -18.19
N ASN A 16 -12.44 -3.89 -17.44
CA ASN A 16 -11.40 -4.80 -17.99
C ASN A 16 -10.49 -4.14 -19.05
N GLU A 17 -10.30 -2.83 -18.98
CA GLU A 17 -9.30 -2.16 -19.80
C GLU A 17 -7.91 -2.39 -19.18
N TYR A 18 -7.10 -3.19 -19.86
CA TYR A 18 -5.72 -3.48 -19.45
C TYR A 18 -4.76 -2.45 -20.04
N PHE A 19 -3.83 -1.99 -19.22
CA PHE A 19 -2.79 -1.05 -19.65
C PHE A 19 -1.41 -1.50 -19.15
N PRO A 20 -0.33 -1.19 -19.87
CA PRO A 20 1.02 -1.51 -19.43
C PRO A 20 1.37 -0.72 -18.16
N ILE A 21 2.12 -1.37 -17.26
CA ILE A 21 2.72 -0.68 -16.11
C ILE A 21 3.81 0.26 -16.62
N GLY A 22 3.77 1.52 -16.18
CA GLY A 22 4.65 2.56 -16.70
C GLY A 22 4.07 3.96 -16.57
N GLY A 23 4.79 4.94 -17.11
CA GLY A 23 4.40 6.34 -17.05
C GLY A 23 5.39 7.27 -17.75
N PRO A 24 5.11 8.58 -17.74
CA PRO A 24 5.94 9.56 -18.43
C PRO A 24 7.30 9.70 -17.74
N TRP A 25 8.31 9.98 -18.57
CA TRP A 25 9.63 10.40 -18.12
C TRP A 25 9.53 11.74 -17.38
N SER A 26 10.28 11.87 -16.29
CA SER A 26 10.41 13.09 -15.51
C SER A 26 11.89 13.48 -15.42
N LYS A 27 12.21 14.68 -15.93
CA LYS A 27 13.59 15.21 -15.89
C LYS A 27 14.15 15.30 -14.45
N SER A 28 13.33 15.66 -13.48
CA SER A 28 13.77 15.82 -12.08
C SER A 28 13.97 14.51 -11.35
N LEU A 29 13.26 13.45 -11.74
CA LEU A 29 13.28 12.16 -11.04
C LEU A 29 14.15 11.12 -11.74
N ASP A 30 14.22 11.14 -13.07
CA ASP A 30 14.82 10.08 -13.87
C ASP A 30 16.13 10.48 -14.57
N GLY A 31 16.46 11.78 -14.57
CA GLY A 31 17.68 12.33 -15.16
C GLY A 31 17.45 13.10 -16.46
N ALA A 32 18.54 13.34 -17.20
CA ALA A 32 18.57 14.17 -18.41
C ALA A 32 17.73 13.62 -19.58
N ASN A 33 17.72 14.33 -20.72
CA ASN A 33 16.90 13.97 -21.89
C ASN A 33 17.19 12.52 -22.37
N PRO A 34 16.15 11.69 -22.61
CA PRO A 34 16.29 10.34 -23.17
C PRO A 34 17.13 10.23 -24.45
N GLU A 35 17.17 11.27 -25.26
CA GLU A 35 18.00 11.30 -26.48
C GLU A 35 19.49 11.29 -26.16
N SER A 36 19.88 11.95 -25.07
CA SER A 36 21.27 12.03 -24.60
C SER A 36 21.66 10.86 -23.69
N ASP A 37 20.71 10.29 -22.96
CA ASP A 37 20.95 9.15 -22.06
C ASP A 37 19.85 8.09 -22.19
N PRO A 38 20.13 7.02 -22.97
CA PRO A 38 19.48 5.72 -23.01
C PRO A 38 18.71 5.28 -21.78
N GLN A 39 19.44 5.41 -20.68
CA GLN A 39 19.23 4.78 -19.40
C GLN A 39 18.10 5.44 -18.60
N VAL A 40 17.76 6.69 -18.91
CA VAL A 40 16.72 7.45 -18.20
C VAL A 40 15.35 6.79 -18.34
N LEU A 41 15.09 6.15 -19.48
CA LEU A 41 13.82 5.46 -19.72
C LEU A 41 13.70 4.19 -18.87
N ARG A 42 14.82 3.52 -18.58
CA ARG A 42 14.82 2.41 -17.62
C ARG A 42 14.57 2.90 -16.20
N ARG A 43 15.22 4.00 -15.78
CA ARG A 43 14.96 4.62 -14.47
C ARG A 43 13.50 5.06 -14.33
N THR A 44 12.93 5.61 -15.39
CA THR A 44 11.51 5.95 -15.50
C THR A 44 10.64 4.70 -15.29
N ALA A 45 10.95 3.59 -15.97
CA ALA A 45 10.21 2.35 -15.83
C ALA A 45 10.30 1.79 -14.39
N VAL A 46 11.50 1.74 -13.81
CA VAL A 46 11.72 1.30 -12.41
C VAL A 46 10.89 2.14 -11.44
N ARG A 47 10.96 3.47 -11.54
CA ARG A 47 10.18 4.38 -10.68
C ARG A 47 8.67 4.15 -10.82
N CYS A 48 8.17 4.05 -12.05
CA CYS A 48 6.75 3.88 -12.30
C CYS A 48 6.24 2.51 -11.81
N VAL A 49 7.01 1.43 -12.03
CA VAL A 49 6.66 0.09 -11.53
C VAL A 49 6.61 0.09 -10.01
N GLN A 50 7.65 0.62 -9.34
CA GLN A 50 7.68 0.67 -7.89
C GLN A 50 6.51 1.47 -7.30
N ALA A 51 6.17 2.61 -7.90
CA ALA A 51 5.04 3.42 -7.45
C ALA A 51 3.67 2.75 -7.68
N GLN A 52 3.51 1.97 -8.77
CA GLN A 52 2.23 1.38 -9.16
C GLN A 52 1.99 0.00 -8.55
N THR A 53 3.05 -0.78 -8.28
CA THR A 53 2.95 -2.18 -7.86
C THR A 53 3.69 -2.51 -6.57
N GLY A 54 4.51 -1.57 -6.06
CA GLY A 54 5.41 -1.80 -4.93
C GLY A 54 6.66 -2.62 -5.27
N MET A 55 6.80 -3.13 -6.50
CA MET A 55 7.96 -3.93 -6.90
C MET A 55 9.14 -3.04 -7.27
N ASP A 56 10.30 -3.27 -6.65
CA ASP A 56 11.53 -2.59 -7.02
C ASP A 56 12.31 -3.38 -8.08
N LEU A 57 12.47 -2.78 -9.27
CA LEU A 57 13.24 -3.34 -10.38
C LEU A 57 14.64 -2.72 -10.49
N SER A 58 15.11 -1.97 -9.50
CA SER A 58 16.42 -1.29 -9.51
C SER A 58 17.61 -2.24 -9.72
N LYS A 59 17.48 -3.49 -9.23
CA LYS A 59 18.49 -4.56 -9.40
C LYS A 59 18.48 -5.19 -10.79
N CYS A 60 17.45 -4.95 -11.59
CA CYS A 60 17.36 -5.50 -12.93
C CYS A 60 18.36 -4.82 -13.86
N ILE A 61 19.35 -5.59 -14.32
CA ILE A 61 20.41 -5.10 -15.21
C ILE A 61 20.08 -5.30 -16.70
N GLN A 62 19.30 -6.34 -17.02
CA GLN A 62 18.96 -6.71 -18.39
C GLN A 62 17.54 -6.27 -18.73
N TRP A 63 17.44 -5.36 -19.71
CA TRP A 63 16.17 -4.84 -20.20
C TRP A 63 16.17 -4.90 -21.72
N CYS A 64 15.28 -5.71 -22.28
CA CYS A 64 15.07 -5.75 -23.72
C CYS A 64 14.14 -4.61 -24.13
N ARG A 65 14.59 -3.72 -25.03
CA ARG A 65 13.71 -2.72 -25.66
C ARG A 65 12.86 -3.43 -26.70
N TYR A 66 11.64 -3.80 -26.32
CA TYR A 66 10.79 -4.70 -27.09
C TYR A 66 9.98 -3.98 -28.17
N LEU A 67 9.44 -2.80 -27.83
CA LEU A 67 8.59 -2.04 -28.75
C LEU A 67 8.85 -0.55 -28.61
N GLU A 68 8.83 0.15 -29.73
CA GLU A 68 8.82 1.61 -29.80
C GLU A 68 7.65 2.05 -30.68
N VAL A 69 6.75 2.83 -30.11
CA VAL A 69 5.61 3.43 -30.82
C VAL A 69 5.81 4.93 -30.85
N ARG A 70 5.76 5.51 -32.04
CA ARG A 70 5.87 6.96 -32.24
C ARG A 70 4.61 7.44 -32.93
N TYR A 71 3.90 8.37 -32.32
CA TYR A 71 2.68 8.90 -32.89
C TYR A 71 2.56 10.40 -32.65
N HIS A 72 1.85 11.06 -33.56
CA HIS A 72 1.60 12.48 -33.48
C HIS A 72 0.39 12.75 -32.59
N ARG A 73 0.57 13.60 -31.58
CA ARG A 73 -0.49 14.14 -30.74
C ARG A 73 -0.86 15.52 -31.27
N PRO A 74 -2.14 15.75 -31.63
CA PRO A 74 -2.60 17.11 -31.92
C PRO A 74 -2.52 17.97 -30.66
N GLU A 75 -2.60 19.28 -30.86
CA GLU A 75 -2.74 20.25 -29.77
C GLU A 75 -3.98 19.93 -28.92
N GLU A 76 -3.84 20.01 -27.59
CA GLU A 76 -4.92 19.69 -26.65
C GLU A 76 -4.90 20.62 -25.43
N ILE A 77 -6.07 20.92 -24.86
CA ILE A 77 -6.19 21.62 -23.58
C ILE A 77 -6.40 20.58 -22.48
N HIS A 78 -5.41 20.43 -21.59
CA HIS A 78 -5.50 19.52 -20.45
C HIS A 78 -5.45 20.29 -19.14
N LYS A 79 -6.49 20.17 -18.30
CA LYS A 79 -6.62 20.87 -17.01
C LYS A 79 -6.34 22.38 -17.11
N GLY A 80 -6.84 23.02 -18.18
CA GLY A 80 -6.69 24.45 -18.42
C GLY A 80 -5.33 24.89 -18.98
N ARG A 81 -4.40 23.97 -19.23
CA ARG A 81 -3.10 24.24 -19.86
C ARG A 81 -3.13 23.82 -21.33
N LEU A 82 -2.68 24.71 -22.22
CA LEU A 82 -2.41 24.38 -23.62
C LEU A 82 -1.21 23.44 -23.70
N ILE A 83 -1.40 22.28 -24.33
CA ILE A 83 -0.33 21.37 -24.68
C ILE A 83 -0.22 21.38 -26.20
N GLU A 84 0.89 21.92 -26.69
CA GLU A 84 1.18 22.01 -28.13
C GLU A 84 1.23 20.62 -28.78
N SER A 85 1.02 20.62 -30.10
CA SER A 85 1.16 19.43 -30.91
C SER A 85 2.58 18.88 -30.81
N ARG A 86 2.71 17.57 -30.60
CA ARG A 86 3.98 16.91 -30.29
C ARG A 86 4.02 15.50 -30.84
N VAL A 87 5.22 14.96 -31.00
CA VAL A 87 5.41 13.52 -31.21
C VAL A 87 5.58 12.87 -29.85
N GLU A 88 4.76 11.87 -29.56
CA GLU A 88 4.87 11.06 -28.35
C GLU A 88 5.55 9.73 -28.68
N ASN A 89 6.63 9.42 -27.95
CA ASN A 89 7.43 8.21 -28.11
C ASN A 89 7.20 7.29 -26.90
N ILE A 90 6.57 6.15 -27.12
CA ILE A 90 6.34 5.12 -26.10
C ILE A 90 7.33 3.99 -26.31
N ILE A 91 8.12 3.71 -25.27
CA ILE A 91 9.08 2.61 -25.27
C ILE A 91 8.62 1.56 -24.27
N VAL A 92 8.44 0.32 -24.75
CA VAL A 92 8.10 -0.82 -23.92
C VAL A 92 9.36 -1.66 -23.73
N PHE A 93 9.66 -1.95 -22.47
CA PHE A 93 10.74 -2.84 -22.10
C PHE A 93 10.22 -4.17 -21.54
N LEU A 94 10.97 -5.24 -21.79
CA LEU A 94 10.85 -6.50 -21.09
C LEU A 94 12.07 -6.65 -20.16
N PRO A 95 11.92 -6.41 -18.85
CA PRO A 95 12.99 -6.64 -17.87
C PRO A 95 13.19 -8.14 -17.64
N ASP A 96 14.44 -8.56 -17.45
CA ASP A 96 14.74 -9.88 -16.89
C ASP A 96 14.58 -9.82 -15.36
N ILE A 97 13.37 -10.18 -14.91
CA ILE A 97 12.99 -10.20 -13.49
C ILE A 97 13.53 -11.47 -12.81
N ALA A 98 13.68 -12.56 -13.55
CA ALA A 98 14.05 -13.86 -13.00
C ALA A 98 15.47 -13.84 -12.40
N ALA A 99 16.41 -13.23 -13.10
CA ALA A 99 17.79 -13.16 -12.63
C ALA A 99 18.01 -12.14 -11.50
N ALA A 100 17.18 -11.08 -11.42
CA ALA A 100 17.48 -9.92 -10.59
C ALA A 100 16.53 -9.69 -9.40
N CYS A 101 15.30 -10.18 -9.48
CA CYS A 101 14.24 -9.83 -8.54
C CYS A 101 13.52 -11.06 -7.94
N MET A 102 13.82 -12.27 -8.43
CA MET A 102 13.32 -13.49 -7.82
C MET A 102 14.22 -13.91 -6.65
N PRO A 103 13.66 -14.15 -5.45
CA PRO A 103 14.44 -14.68 -4.35
C PRO A 103 14.94 -16.08 -4.67
N SER A 104 16.11 -16.44 -4.13
CA SER A 104 16.54 -17.82 -4.07
C SER A 104 15.57 -18.65 -3.21
N SER A 105 15.61 -19.98 -3.35
CA SER A 105 14.78 -20.87 -2.53
C SER A 105 15.01 -20.66 -1.03
N LEU A 106 16.26 -20.41 -0.64
CA LEU A 106 16.62 -20.15 0.76
C LEU A 106 16.04 -18.81 1.25
N GLU A 107 16.24 -17.72 0.52
CA GLU A 107 15.67 -16.41 0.88
C GLU A 107 14.15 -16.45 0.95
N TRP A 108 13.51 -17.24 0.07
CA TRP A 108 12.07 -17.44 0.07
C TRP A 108 11.60 -18.21 1.30
N GLU A 109 12.26 -19.31 1.66
CA GLU A 109 11.98 -20.08 2.87
C GLU A 109 12.15 -19.24 4.13
N GLU A 110 13.23 -18.47 4.24
CA GLU A 110 13.45 -17.52 5.33
C GLU A 110 12.35 -16.47 5.41
N THR A 111 11.94 -15.90 4.28
CA THR A 111 10.87 -14.89 4.21
C THR A 111 9.55 -15.47 4.69
N ILE A 112 9.21 -16.69 4.25
CA ILE A 112 8.01 -17.39 4.73
C ILE A 112 8.11 -17.67 6.23
N SER A 113 9.27 -18.12 6.71
CA SER A 113 9.48 -18.46 8.11
C SER A 113 9.28 -17.22 9.00
N LYS A 114 9.88 -16.09 8.63
CA LYS A 114 9.73 -14.80 9.33
C LYS A 114 8.28 -14.34 9.35
N TYR A 115 7.58 -14.46 8.22
CA TYR A 115 6.18 -14.08 8.13
C TYR A 115 5.29 -14.96 9.02
N LYS A 116 5.51 -16.27 9.01
CA LYS A 116 4.78 -17.21 9.88
C LYS A 116 5.00 -16.89 11.35
N GLN A 117 6.25 -16.68 11.74
CA GLN A 117 6.58 -16.31 13.12
C GLN A 117 5.89 -15.02 13.53
N ALA A 118 5.91 -13.98 12.69
CA ALA A 118 5.23 -12.72 12.98
C ALA A 118 3.70 -12.90 13.13
N CYS A 119 3.08 -13.73 12.30
CA CYS A 119 1.66 -14.06 12.44
C CYS A 119 1.37 -14.84 13.73
N ASP A 120 2.21 -15.82 14.07
CA ASP A 120 2.04 -16.63 15.28
C ASP A 120 2.22 -15.77 16.55
N GLU A 121 3.17 -14.83 16.53
CA GLU A 121 3.38 -13.84 17.59
C GLU A 121 2.16 -12.90 17.73
N GLU A 122 1.64 -12.37 16.62
CA GLU A 122 0.43 -11.51 16.64
C GLU A 122 -0.80 -12.26 17.19
N ILE A 123 -1.00 -13.51 16.79
CA ILE A 123 -2.08 -14.36 17.31
C ILE A 123 -1.89 -14.67 18.80
N ALA A 124 -0.65 -14.97 19.23
CA ALA A 124 -0.35 -15.24 20.63
C ALA A 124 -0.57 -14.00 21.51
N GLU A 125 -0.23 -12.80 21.02
CA GLU A 125 -0.52 -11.54 21.69
C GLU A 125 -2.03 -11.31 21.83
N GLU A 126 -2.82 -11.51 20.77
CA GLU A 126 -4.28 -11.38 20.85
C GLU A 126 -4.91 -12.39 21.83
N LEU A 127 -4.46 -13.65 21.81
CA LEU A 127 -4.94 -14.67 22.75
C LEU A 127 -4.55 -14.36 24.19
N ASN A 128 -3.36 -13.82 24.42
CA ASN A 128 -2.93 -13.41 25.75
C ASN A 128 -3.78 -12.23 26.25
N GLU A 129 -4.08 -11.26 25.40
CA GLU A 129 -4.99 -10.14 25.75
C GLU A 129 -6.39 -10.61 26.13
N ASP A 130 -6.93 -11.61 25.43
CA ASP A 130 -8.25 -12.18 25.75
C ASP A 130 -8.25 -12.97 27.07
N ASN A 131 -7.09 -13.49 27.50
CA ASN A 131 -6.93 -14.21 28.77
C ASN A 131 -6.72 -13.29 29.99
N ILE A 132 -6.31 -12.03 29.79
CA ILE A 132 -6.13 -11.08 30.90
C ILE A 132 -7.47 -10.81 31.56
N SER A 133 -7.53 -11.03 32.87
CA SER A 133 -8.77 -10.84 33.63
C SER A 133 -9.13 -9.35 33.71
N ASP A 134 -10.42 -9.05 33.74
CA ASP A 134 -10.91 -7.66 33.82
C ASP A 134 -10.37 -6.90 35.06
N HIS A 135 -9.98 -7.63 36.10
CA HIS A 135 -9.38 -7.09 37.32
C HIS A 135 -7.92 -6.64 37.13
N GLU A 136 -7.16 -7.32 36.28
CA GLU A 136 -5.73 -7.04 36.00
C GLU A 136 -5.51 -5.84 35.07
N ILE A 137 -6.56 -5.38 34.38
CA ILE A 137 -6.49 -4.24 33.46
C ILE A 137 -6.33 -2.95 34.27
N GLU A 138 -5.19 -2.27 34.10
CA GLU A 138 -4.89 -1.00 34.75
C GLU A 138 -5.94 0.06 34.44
N THR A 139 -6.44 0.72 35.49
CA THR A 139 -7.27 1.91 35.36
C THR A 139 -6.36 3.11 35.08
N ARG A 140 -6.38 3.59 33.84
CA ARG A 140 -5.73 4.84 33.42
C ARG A 140 -6.73 5.99 33.35
N SER A 141 -6.23 7.22 33.17
CA SER A 141 -7.09 8.38 32.90
C SER A 141 -7.74 8.26 31.52
N ALA A 142 -9.04 8.56 31.42
CA ALA A 142 -9.76 8.51 30.15
C ALA A 142 -9.16 9.45 29.12
N SER A 143 -8.87 8.95 27.91
CA SER A 143 -8.35 9.76 26.81
C SER A 143 -9.43 10.70 26.26
N HIS A 144 -9.03 11.83 25.66
CA HIS A 144 -9.98 12.79 25.10
C HIS A 144 -10.68 12.24 23.84
N HIS A 145 -11.98 12.47 23.70
CA HIS A 145 -12.84 11.90 22.64
C HIS A 145 -12.41 12.21 21.19
N SER A 146 -11.52 13.19 20.98
CA SER A 146 -11.01 13.59 19.66
C SER A 146 -9.69 12.91 19.28
N THR A 147 -8.98 12.33 20.25
CA THR A 147 -7.68 11.68 20.04
C THR A 147 -7.80 10.16 19.97
N ILE A 148 -8.98 9.61 20.28
CA ILE A 148 -9.25 8.17 20.26
C ILE A 148 -9.70 7.73 18.86
N ASP A 149 -8.97 6.77 18.29
CA ASP A 149 -9.36 6.05 17.08
C ASP A 149 -9.85 4.63 17.47
N ILE A 150 -11.16 4.50 17.64
CA ILE A 150 -11.81 3.28 18.15
C ILE A 150 -11.53 2.06 17.26
N GLU A 151 -11.30 2.28 15.96
CA GLU A 151 -11.09 1.15 15.05
C GLU A 151 -9.75 0.47 15.24
N LYS A 152 -8.74 1.22 15.71
CA LYS A 152 -7.37 0.76 15.92
C LYS A 152 -7.10 0.23 17.33
N LEU A 153 -8.04 0.35 18.25
CA LEU A 153 -7.85 -0.11 19.63
C LEU A 153 -7.91 -1.64 19.74
N ARG A 154 -6.99 -2.20 20.52
CA ARG A 154 -7.00 -3.62 20.91
C ARG A 154 -8.00 -3.87 22.04
N VAL A 155 -8.26 -5.13 22.37
CA VAL A 155 -9.27 -5.49 23.38
C VAL A 155 -8.89 -4.93 24.74
N ILE A 156 -7.62 -5.02 25.11
CA ILE A 156 -7.12 -4.49 26.38
C ILE A 156 -7.30 -2.97 26.48
N ASP A 157 -7.04 -2.24 25.39
CA ASP A 157 -7.16 -0.78 25.34
C ASP A 157 -8.64 -0.35 25.38
N LEU A 158 -9.53 -1.07 24.69
CA LEU A 158 -10.98 -0.86 24.76
C LEU A 158 -11.50 -1.05 26.19
N LYS A 159 -11.07 -2.12 26.87
CA LYS A 159 -11.45 -2.39 28.26
C LYS A 159 -10.89 -1.31 29.19
N ALA A 160 -9.64 -0.88 29.01
CA ALA A 160 -9.04 0.19 29.83
C ALA A 160 -9.78 1.53 29.68
N GLU A 161 -10.12 1.94 28.45
CA GLU A 161 -10.86 3.19 28.18
C GLU A 161 -12.30 3.15 28.70
N LEU A 162 -12.94 1.97 28.69
CA LEU A 162 -14.26 1.75 29.31
C LEU A 162 -14.17 1.80 30.84
N LYS A 163 -13.17 1.13 31.44
CA LYS A 163 -12.94 1.13 32.89
C LYS A 163 -12.64 2.53 33.42
N ALA A 164 -11.84 3.31 32.68
CA ALA A 164 -11.54 4.72 32.97
C ALA A 164 -12.78 5.62 33.00
N ARG A 165 -13.84 5.23 32.26
CA ARG A 165 -15.15 5.91 32.21
C ARG A 165 -16.20 5.30 33.15
N GLY A 166 -15.79 4.38 34.02
CA GLY A 166 -16.66 3.69 34.97
C GLY A 166 -17.67 2.76 34.30
N GLN A 167 -17.34 2.21 33.13
CA GLN A 167 -18.23 1.34 32.36
C GLN A 167 -17.85 -0.13 32.49
N HIS A 168 -18.82 -1.00 32.20
CA HIS A 168 -18.60 -2.43 32.20
C HIS A 168 -17.68 -2.85 31.04
N VAL A 169 -16.78 -3.80 31.29
CA VAL A 169 -15.71 -4.23 30.37
C VAL A 169 -15.88 -5.64 29.81
N THR A 170 -17.00 -6.31 30.08
CA THR A 170 -17.27 -7.64 29.51
C THR A 170 -17.91 -7.56 28.13
N GLY A 171 -17.76 -8.67 27.39
CA GLY A 171 -18.31 -8.90 26.07
C GLY A 171 -17.22 -9.09 25.02
N LEU A 172 -17.64 -9.36 23.78
CA LEU A 172 -16.73 -9.49 22.65
C LEU A 172 -16.15 -8.12 22.27
N LYS A 173 -15.02 -8.09 21.54
CA LYS A 173 -14.39 -6.86 21.01
C LYS A 173 -15.39 -5.93 20.31
N SER A 174 -16.33 -6.50 19.55
CA SER A 174 -17.39 -5.77 18.86
C SER A 174 -18.37 -5.07 19.79
N ASP A 175 -18.69 -5.67 20.95
CA ASP A 175 -19.56 -5.08 21.97
C ASP A 175 -18.86 -3.95 22.71
N LEU A 176 -17.57 -4.14 23.03
CA LEU A 176 -16.74 -3.11 23.65
C LEU A 176 -16.59 -1.89 22.74
N LYS A 177 -16.33 -2.09 21.44
CA LYS A 177 -16.31 -1.02 20.43
C LYS A 177 -17.63 -0.26 20.39
N LYS A 178 -18.77 -0.95 20.26
CA LYS A 178 -20.09 -0.30 20.24
C LYS A 178 -20.36 0.53 21.51
N ARG A 179 -19.99 -0.02 22.67
CA ARG A 179 -20.18 0.65 23.97
C ARG A 179 -19.35 1.93 24.05
N LEU A 180 -18.05 1.85 23.71
CA LEU A 180 -17.15 3.01 23.73
C LEU A 180 -17.57 4.08 22.71
N THR A 181 -17.97 3.69 21.50
CA THR A 181 -18.48 4.61 20.47
C THR A 181 -19.68 5.41 20.97
N LYS A 182 -20.63 4.75 21.63
CA LYS A 182 -21.83 5.41 22.17
C LYS A 182 -21.46 6.48 23.20
N ILE A 183 -20.48 6.21 24.06
CA ILE A 183 -20.05 7.14 25.11
C ILE A 183 -19.31 8.33 24.51
N ILE A 184 -18.37 8.08 23.59
CA ILE A 184 -17.63 9.13 22.88
C ILE A 184 -18.58 10.06 22.11
N GLN A 185 -19.64 9.52 21.51
CA GLN A 185 -20.68 10.33 20.88
C GLN A 185 -21.41 11.22 21.89
N GLN A 186 -21.75 10.69 23.07
CA GLN A 186 -22.38 11.48 24.15
C GLN A 186 -21.47 12.58 24.71
N GLU A 187 -20.18 12.29 24.87
CA GLU A 187 -19.16 13.28 25.29
C GLU A 187 -19.07 14.44 24.28
N LYS A 188 -19.02 14.11 22.98
CA LYS A 188 -19.02 15.11 21.91
C LYS A 188 -20.27 16.01 21.94
N VAL A 189 -21.44 15.45 22.21
CA VAL A 189 -22.69 16.22 22.30
C VAL A 189 -22.71 17.10 23.55
N ARG A 190 -22.23 16.63 24.69
CA ARG A 190 -22.21 17.38 25.95
C ARG A 190 -21.32 18.62 25.93
N ILE A 191 -20.22 18.59 25.18
CA ILE A 191 -19.29 19.73 25.06
C ILE A 191 -19.82 20.79 24.07
N ALA A 192 -20.77 20.43 23.21
CA ALA A 192 -21.37 21.33 22.23
C ALA A 192 -22.56 22.15 22.74
N ILE A 193 -22.92 22.01 24.03
CA ILE A 193 -23.99 22.74 24.73
C ILE A 193 -23.34 23.67 25.76
#